data_AF-I9R1R1-F1
#
_entry.id   AF-I9R1R1-F1
#
_cell.length_a   1.000
_cell.length_b   1.000
_cell.length_c   1.000
_cell.angle_alpha   90.00
_cell.angle_beta   90.00
_cell.angle_gamma   90.00
#
_symmetry.space_group_name_H-M   'P 1'
#
loop_
_entity.id
_entity.type
_entity.pdbx_description
1 polymer ?
#
loop_
_entity_poly.entity_id
_entity_poly.type
_entity_poly.pdbx_seq_one_letter_code
_entity_poly.pdbx_strand_id
1 'polypeptide(L)'
;MFIIQDYSIAILFCFVTMLCWGSWGNTQKLAAKTWRYEFFYWDYVLGLLLFSIISAFTLGSIGEEGRGFVADLTQADTGNIFSAFLGGVIFNASNILLSAAIALCGMSVAFPLGVGLALVLGVLINYFGAAKGEPLYIFVGVLLITVAIILNGFAYKKAQTGQKNLTTKGIFISIAAGVIMSFFYRFVAASMDLSNFALPEVGKLTPYTAVFVFALGVFLSNFIFNTVVMKHPVEGKPVSMKDYFKGTMTTHMVGILGGVVWCVGQSFSMIASEKAGAAISYGLGQGATLVSALWGILIWREFKGAPKVSNQLNIAMFFLFIIGLGFLIYAGA
;
A
#
# COMPACT_ATOMS: atom_id res chain seq x y z
N MET A 1 12.37 14.66 16.27
CA MET A 1 11.35 13.74 15.72
C MET A 1 11.46 12.37 16.37
N PHE A 2 10.42 11.54 16.29
CA PHE A 2 10.46 10.15 16.75
C PHE A 2 11.28 9.29 15.77
N ILE A 3 12.19 8.48 16.31
CA ILE A 3 13.06 7.59 15.54
C ILE A 3 13.15 6.27 16.31
N ILE A 4 13.19 5.17 15.58
CA ILE A 4 13.38 3.84 16.17
C ILE A 4 14.88 3.50 16.25
N GLN A 5 15.30 2.86 17.33
CA GLN A 5 16.72 2.57 17.55
C GLN A 5 17.11 1.16 17.09
N ASP A 6 16.21 0.18 17.27
CA ASP A 6 16.54 -1.23 17.10
C ASP A 6 15.73 -1.91 15.99
N TYR A 7 16.34 -2.93 15.40
CA TYR A 7 15.74 -3.74 14.34
C TYR A 7 14.42 -4.40 14.76
N SER A 8 14.32 -4.89 16.00
CA SER A 8 13.09 -5.53 16.52
C SER A 8 11.88 -4.58 16.48
N ILE A 9 12.08 -3.29 16.79
CA ILE A 9 11.01 -2.27 16.70
C ILE A 9 10.68 -1.98 15.24
N ALA A 10 11.67 -1.98 14.35
CA ALA A 10 11.45 -1.83 12.91
C ALA A 10 10.54 -2.94 12.36
N ILE A 11 10.78 -4.18 12.79
CA ILE A 11 9.94 -5.32 12.43
C ILE A 11 8.53 -5.20 12.99
N LEU A 12 8.37 -4.76 14.25
CA LEU A 12 7.04 -4.46 14.81
C LEU A 12 6.30 -3.41 13.97
N PHE A 13 6.99 -2.36 13.52
CA PHE A 13 6.41 -1.33 12.66
C PHE A 13 6.04 -1.87 11.27
N CYS A 14 6.83 -2.81 10.73
CA CYS A 14 6.47 -3.53 9.51
C CYS A 14 5.22 -4.42 9.70
N PHE A 15 5.06 -5.07 10.85
CA PHE A 15 3.83 -5.82 11.18
C PHE A 15 2.61 -4.91 11.26
N VAL A 16 2.73 -3.73 11.91
CA VAL A 16 1.65 -2.74 11.93
C VAL A 16 1.36 -2.21 10.53
N THR A 17 2.40 -1.98 9.71
CA THR A 17 2.24 -1.62 8.29
C THR A 17 1.38 -2.64 7.56
N MET A 18 1.73 -3.93 7.69
CA MET A 18 0.98 -5.03 7.09
C MET A 18 -0.48 -5.05 7.56
N LEU A 19 -0.74 -4.85 8.84
CA LEU A 19 -2.11 -4.77 9.38
C LEU A 19 -2.88 -3.60 8.76
N CYS A 20 -2.28 -2.41 8.73
CA CYS A 20 -2.85 -1.20 8.16
C CYS A 20 -3.18 -1.34 6.67
N TRP A 21 -2.18 -1.69 5.85
CA TRP A 21 -2.32 -1.87 4.41
C TRP A 21 -3.23 -3.04 4.02
N GLY A 22 -3.35 -4.07 4.87
CA GLY A 22 -4.30 -5.15 4.65
C GLY A 22 -5.73 -4.85 5.10
N SER A 23 -5.92 -3.82 5.94
CA SER A 23 -7.21 -3.54 6.59
C SER A 23 -7.97 -2.35 6.01
N TRP A 24 -7.32 -1.41 5.31
CA TRP A 24 -8.00 -0.24 4.76
C TRP A 24 -9.14 -0.62 3.80
N GLY A 25 -8.99 -1.70 3.02
CA GLY A 25 -10.03 -2.18 2.09
C GLY A 25 -11.35 -2.57 2.79
N ASN A 26 -11.32 -2.85 4.10
CA ASN A 26 -12.55 -3.09 4.86
C ASN A 26 -13.41 -1.84 4.96
N THR A 27 -12.83 -0.65 5.07
CA THR A 27 -13.61 0.59 5.11
C THR A 27 -14.28 0.86 3.77
N GLN A 28 -13.61 0.54 2.66
CA GLN A 28 -14.21 0.57 1.33
C GLN A 28 -15.42 -0.37 1.26
N LYS A 29 -15.26 -1.61 1.73
CA LYS A 29 -16.34 -2.60 1.69
C LYS A 29 -17.51 -2.25 2.60
N LEU A 30 -17.26 -1.59 3.72
CA LEU A 30 -18.29 -1.03 4.59
C LEU A 30 -19.06 0.12 3.91
N ALA A 31 -18.34 1.03 3.24
CA ALA A 31 -18.92 2.16 2.52
C ALA A 31 -19.66 1.75 1.23
N ALA A 32 -19.23 0.67 0.56
CA ALA A 32 -19.69 0.26 -0.76
C ALA A 32 -21.21 0.01 -0.88
N LYS A 33 -21.92 -0.19 0.24
CA LYS A 33 -23.38 -0.35 0.25
C LYS A 33 -24.13 0.93 -0.10
N THR A 34 -23.56 2.08 0.23
CA THR A 34 -24.22 3.39 0.11
C THR A 34 -23.37 4.43 -0.58
N TRP A 35 -22.07 4.18 -0.75
CA TRP A 35 -21.11 5.12 -1.30
C TRP A 35 -20.36 4.49 -2.47
N ARG A 36 -20.35 5.22 -3.58
CA ARG A 36 -19.60 4.81 -4.76
C ARG A 36 -18.11 4.88 -4.52
N TYR A 37 -17.37 4.01 -5.20
CA TYR A 37 -15.91 3.95 -5.08
C TYR A 37 -15.25 5.30 -5.38
N GLU A 38 -15.69 6.03 -6.41
CA GLU A 38 -15.09 7.29 -6.80
C GLU A 38 -15.21 8.36 -5.70
N PHE A 39 -16.32 8.36 -4.96
CA PHE A 39 -16.52 9.27 -3.83
C PHE A 39 -15.77 8.81 -2.59
N PHE A 40 -15.83 7.52 -2.28
CA PHE A 40 -15.03 6.93 -1.21
C PHE A 40 -13.53 7.21 -1.41
N TYR A 41 -13.07 7.20 -2.65
CA TYR A 41 -11.67 7.43 -2.97
C TYR A 41 -11.24 8.88 -2.68
N TRP A 42 -12.13 9.86 -2.88
CA TRP A 42 -11.88 11.23 -2.41
C TRP A 42 -11.71 11.30 -0.89
N ASP A 43 -12.60 10.63 -0.14
CA ASP A 43 -12.51 10.54 1.32
C ASP A 43 -11.21 9.87 1.78
N TYR A 44 -10.84 8.77 1.13
CA TYR A 44 -9.60 8.03 1.38
C TYR A 44 -8.37 8.92 1.17
N VAL A 45 -8.29 9.65 0.05
CA VAL A 45 -7.15 10.51 -0.24
C VAL A 45 -7.09 11.70 0.73
N LEU A 46 -8.25 12.25 1.16
CA LEU A 46 -8.30 13.28 2.19
C LEU A 46 -7.81 12.75 3.55
N GLY A 47 -8.25 11.56 3.96
CA GLY A 47 -7.79 10.94 5.20
C GLY A 47 -6.29 10.67 5.23
N LEU A 48 -5.72 10.28 4.09
CA LEU A 48 -4.28 10.10 3.91
C LEU A 48 -3.54 11.43 4.13
N LEU A 49 -3.98 12.50 3.46
CA LEU A 49 -3.38 13.84 3.61
C LEU A 49 -3.51 14.36 5.05
N LEU A 50 -4.70 14.28 5.65
CA LEU A 50 -4.94 14.74 7.02
C LEU A 50 -4.04 14.03 8.03
N PHE A 51 -3.94 12.70 7.93
CA PHE A 51 -3.04 11.95 8.83
C PHE A 51 -1.58 12.30 8.60
N SER A 52 -1.15 12.48 7.35
CA SER A 52 0.25 12.86 7.07
C SER A 52 0.62 14.21 7.71
N ILE A 53 -0.30 15.19 7.70
CA ILE A 53 -0.11 16.50 8.36
C ILE A 53 0.01 16.30 9.87
N ILE A 54 -0.93 15.55 10.47
CA ILE A 54 -0.91 15.27 11.91
C ILE A 54 0.41 14.58 12.28
N SER A 55 0.81 13.55 11.53
CA SER A 55 2.04 12.80 11.77
C SER A 55 3.29 13.68 11.68
N ALA A 56 3.35 14.58 10.69
CA ALA A 56 4.48 15.50 10.49
C ALA A 56 4.62 16.52 11.63
N PHE A 57 3.52 17.14 12.05
CA PHE A 57 3.53 18.12 13.16
C PHE A 57 3.58 17.50 14.55
N THR A 58 3.36 16.19 14.68
CA THR A 58 3.47 15.46 15.96
C THR A 58 4.73 14.61 15.98
N LEU A 59 4.67 13.34 15.59
CA LEU A 59 5.82 12.42 15.59
C LEU A 59 7.01 12.98 14.80
N GLY A 60 6.78 13.70 13.71
CA GLY A 60 7.81 14.35 12.91
C GLY A 60 8.41 15.62 13.50
N SER A 61 7.87 16.14 14.60
CA SER A 61 8.32 17.41 15.21
C SER A 61 8.56 17.32 16.72
N ILE A 62 8.07 16.27 17.38
CA ILE A 62 8.25 15.98 18.80
C ILE A 62 9.39 14.96 18.93
N GLY A 63 10.40 15.26 19.74
CA GLY A 63 11.56 14.40 20.02
C GLY A 63 12.90 15.14 19.84
N GLU A 64 13.95 14.60 20.44
CA GLU A 64 15.27 15.27 20.55
C GLU A 64 16.20 15.01 19.35
N GLU A 65 15.93 13.96 18.58
CA GLU A 65 16.77 13.52 17.45
C GLU A 65 16.21 13.96 16.10
N GLY A 66 17.06 14.04 15.07
CA GLY A 66 16.64 14.40 13.71
C GLY A 66 16.22 15.86 13.55
N ARG A 67 15.40 16.12 12.52
CA ARG A 67 14.89 17.47 12.21
C ARG A 67 13.37 17.52 12.36
N GLY A 68 12.88 18.64 12.88
CA GLY A 68 11.44 18.92 12.90
C GLY A 68 10.90 19.21 11.51
N PHE A 69 9.63 18.89 11.26
CA PHE A 69 8.99 18.96 9.94
C PHE A 69 9.23 20.28 9.18
N VAL A 70 8.99 21.43 9.81
CA VAL A 70 9.10 22.74 9.13
C VAL A 70 10.54 23.02 8.70
N ALA A 71 11.52 22.74 9.57
CA ALA A 71 12.93 22.92 9.27
C ALA A 71 13.37 21.94 8.16
N ASP A 72 12.91 20.69 8.25
CA ASP A 72 13.24 19.65 7.28
C ASP A 72 12.68 19.95 5.88
N LEU A 73 11.44 20.46 5.79
CA LEU A 73 10.82 20.89 4.54
C LEU A 73 11.52 22.11 3.93
N THR A 74 11.97 23.05 4.78
CA THR A 74 12.63 24.30 4.32
C THR A 74 14.01 24.03 3.73
N GLN A 75 14.77 23.08 4.29
CA GLN A 75 16.12 22.74 3.81
C GLN A 75 16.13 21.72 2.67
N ALA A 76 15.00 21.08 2.35
CA ALA A 76 14.96 19.98 1.41
C ALA A 76 15.21 20.42 -0.04
N ASP A 77 16.00 19.63 -0.76
CA ASP A 77 16.23 19.86 -2.18
C ASP A 77 14.95 19.62 -2.99
N THR A 78 14.74 20.46 -4.00
CA THR A 78 13.61 20.32 -4.93
C THR A 78 13.57 18.94 -5.58
N GLY A 79 14.73 18.32 -5.84
CA GLY A 79 14.82 16.96 -6.37
C GLY A 79 14.24 15.90 -5.43
N ASN A 80 14.53 16.00 -4.13
CA ASN A 80 14.02 15.06 -3.13
C ASN A 80 12.51 15.27 -2.87
N ILE A 81 12.06 16.52 -2.82
CA ILE A 81 10.61 16.85 -2.77
C ILE A 81 9.89 16.27 -3.99
N PHE A 82 10.40 16.51 -5.20
CA PHE A 82 9.80 15.98 -6.43
C PHE A 82 9.77 14.46 -6.43
N SER A 83 10.84 13.80 -5.97
CA SER A 83 10.90 12.34 -5.85
C SER A 83 9.78 11.80 -4.94
N ALA A 84 9.65 12.34 -3.71
CA ALA A 84 8.56 11.92 -2.80
C ALA A 84 7.17 12.16 -3.40
N PHE A 85 6.98 13.33 -4.02
CA PHE A 85 5.73 13.71 -4.68
C PHE A 85 5.37 12.75 -5.81
N LEU A 86 6.34 12.42 -6.67
CA LEU A 86 6.19 11.48 -7.77
C LEU A 86 5.84 10.07 -7.26
N GLY A 87 6.42 9.66 -6.13
CA GLY A 87 6.00 8.44 -5.44
C GLY A 87 4.49 8.45 -5.15
N GLY A 88 3.95 9.57 -4.66
CA GLY A 88 2.51 9.75 -4.43
C GLY A 88 1.68 9.62 -5.70
N VAL A 89 2.11 10.25 -6.80
CA VAL A 89 1.42 10.19 -8.10
C VAL A 89 1.41 8.76 -8.65
N ILE A 90 2.54 8.07 -8.61
CA ILE A 90 2.68 6.68 -9.07
C ILE A 90 1.79 5.74 -8.26
N PHE A 91 1.80 5.89 -6.93
CA PHE A 91 0.94 5.12 -6.05
C PHE A 91 -0.53 5.35 -6.40
N ASN A 92 -0.96 6.60 -6.55
CA ASN A 92 -2.34 6.93 -6.83
C ASN A 92 -2.83 6.36 -8.18
N ALA A 93 -2.03 6.54 -9.23
CA ALA A 93 -2.32 6.01 -10.56
C ALA A 93 -2.48 4.49 -10.53
N SER A 94 -1.52 3.78 -9.93
CA SER A 94 -1.55 2.32 -9.86
C SER A 94 -2.68 1.79 -8.99
N ASN A 95 -3.01 2.45 -7.88
CA ASN A 95 -4.10 2.03 -6.99
C ASN A 95 -5.47 2.13 -7.68
N ILE A 96 -5.70 3.21 -8.44
CA ILE A 96 -6.91 3.37 -9.27
C ILE A 96 -6.97 2.31 -10.37
N LEU A 97 -5.86 2.06 -11.07
CA LEU A 97 -5.78 1.02 -12.11
C LEU A 97 -6.04 -0.38 -11.53
N LEU A 98 -5.53 -0.67 -10.33
CA LEU A 98 -5.77 -1.94 -9.66
C LEU A 98 -7.26 -2.12 -9.35
N SER A 99 -7.92 -1.09 -8.82
CA SER A 99 -9.38 -1.12 -8.60
C SER A 99 -10.15 -1.37 -9.89
N ALA A 100 -9.78 -0.67 -10.97
CA ALA A 100 -10.34 -0.89 -12.30
C ALA A 100 -10.13 -2.34 -12.80
N ALA A 101 -8.94 -2.90 -12.58
CA ALA A 101 -8.64 -4.27 -12.97
C ALA A 101 -9.50 -5.29 -12.21
N ILE A 102 -9.67 -5.10 -10.89
CA ILE A 102 -10.52 -5.97 -10.06
C ILE A 102 -11.96 -5.99 -10.59
N ALA A 103 -12.50 -4.84 -10.99
CA ALA A 103 -13.82 -4.76 -11.60
C ALA A 103 -13.90 -5.54 -12.94
N LEU A 104 -12.86 -5.43 -13.78
CA LEU A 104 -12.83 -5.98 -15.14
C LEU A 104 -12.50 -7.47 -15.26
N CYS A 105 -11.59 -8.01 -14.43
CA CYS A 105 -11.13 -9.40 -14.51
C CYS A 105 -11.27 -10.19 -13.20
N GLY A 106 -11.78 -9.56 -12.14
CA GLY A 106 -12.02 -10.19 -10.84
C GLY A 106 -10.76 -10.37 -9.99
N MET A 107 -10.95 -10.62 -8.69
CA MET A 107 -9.86 -10.75 -7.72
C MET A 107 -8.92 -11.94 -8.02
N SER A 108 -9.43 -13.04 -8.59
CA SER A 108 -8.63 -14.22 -8.92
C SER A 108 -7.48 -13.93 -9.91
N VAL A 109 -7.61 -12.87 -10.71
CA VAL A 109 -6.60 -12.45 -11.69
C VAL A 109 -5.92 -11.14 -11.31
N ALA A 110 -6.70 -10.13 -10.88
CA ALA A 110 -6.15 -8.83 -10.54
C ALA A 110 -5.20 -8.86 -9.33
N PHE A 111 -5.44 -9.75 -8.36
CA PHE A 111 -4.61 -9.83 -7.16
C PHE A 111 -3.23 -10.44 -7.45
N PRO A 112 -3.10 -11.62 -8.11
CA PRO A 112 -1.79 -12.15 -8.45
C PRO A 112 -1.00 -11.29 -9.44
N LEU A 113 -1.66 -10.76 -10.47
CA LEU A 113 -0.98 -9.96 -11.50
C LEU A 113 -0.71 -8.53 -11.06
N GLY A 114 -1.61 -7.90 -10.31
CA GLY A 114 -1.41 -6.55 -9.80
C GLY A 114 -0.52 -6.55 -8.56
N VAL A 115 -1.05 -7.02 -7.44
CA VAL A 115 -0.37 -6.94 -6.15
C VAL A 115 0.86 -7.86 -6.10
N GLY A 116 0.77 -9.07 -6.68
CA GLY A 116 1.91 -9.98 -6.75
C GLY A 116 3.10 -9.42 -7.53
N LEU A 117 2.87 -8.83 -8.71
CA LEU A 117 3.94 -8.17 -9.47
C LEU A 117 4.49 -6.93 -8.73
N ALA A 118 3.61 -6.13 -8.14
CA ALA A 118 4.02 -4.97 -7.34
C ALA A 118 4.98 -5.37 -6.22
N LEU A 119 4.65 -6.44 -5.49
CA LEU A 119 5.48 -6.98 -4.42
C LEU A 119 6.83 -7.43 -4.94
N VAL A 120 6.87 -8.33 -5.92
CA VAL A 120 8.12 -8.92 -6.41
C VAL A 120 9.02 -7.82 -6.96
N LEU A 121 8.52 -7.05 -7.92
CA LEU A 121 9.31 -6.00 -8.55
C LEU A 121 9.67 -4.91 -7.55
N GLY A 122 8.77 -4.55 -6.65
CA GLY A 122 9.02 -3.50 -5.66
C GLY A 122 10.10 -3.89 -4.66
N VAL A 123 10.14 -5.14 -4.19
CA VAL A 123 11.24 -5.62 -3.34
C VAL A 123 12.56 -5.59 -4.11
N LEU A 124 12.59 -6.05 -5.37
CA LEU A 124 13.79 -6.01 -6.21
C LEU A 124 14.30 -4.58 -6.43
N ILE A 125 13.41 -3.67 -6.85
CA ILE A 125 13.74 -2.27 -7.14
C ILE A 125 14.28 -1.56 -5.89
N ASN A 126 13.67 -1.82 -4.73
CA ASN A 126 14.14 -1.22 -3.48
C ASN A 126 15.45 -1.84 -3.00
N TYR A 127 15.65 -3.15 -3.17
CA TYR A 127 16.91 -3.81 -2.80
C TYR A 127 18.08 -3.29 -3.64
N PHE A 128 17.93 -3.21 -4.96
CA PHE A 128 18.97 -2.63 -5.82
C PHE A 128 19.10 -1.11 -5.67
N GLY A 129 18.06 -0.45 -5.15
CA GLY A 129 18.07 0.99 -4.86
C GLY A 129 18.88 1.37 -3.63
N ALA A 130 18.86 0.53 -2.59
CA ALA A 130 19.62 0.68 -1.35
C ALA A 130 19.77 -0.70 -0.71
N ALA A 131 20.83 -1.42 -1.10
CA ALA A 131 21.04 -2.81 -0.70
C ALA A 131 21.23 -2.92 0.82
N LYS A 132 20.35 -3.67 1.47
CA LYS A 132 20.40 -3.96 2.90
C LYS A 132 19.74 -5.32 3.18
N GLY A 133 20.39 -6.11 4.02
CA GLY A 133 20.00 -7.48 4.36
C GLY A 133 20.54 -8.54 3.39
N GLU A 134 20.54 -9.78 3.86
CA GLU A 134 21.08 -10.94 3.16
C GLU A 134 20.21 -11.33 1.94
N PRO A 135 20.74 -11.25 0.70
CA PRO A 135 19.96 -11.38 -0.53
C PRO A 135 19.27 -12.73 -0.67
N LEU A 136 19.94 -13.82 -0.27
CA LEU A 136 19.39 -15.17 -0.38
C LEU A 136 18.06 -15.28 0.37
N TYR A 137 18.02 -14.79 1.61
CA TYR A 137 16.81 -14.85 2.43
C TYR A 137 15.71 -13.94 1.87
N ILE A 138 16.06 -12.77 1.34
CA ILE A 138 15.09 -11.88 0.67
C ILE A 138 14.46 -12.59 -0.53
N PHE A 139 15.26 -13.14 -1.45
CA PHE A 139 14.73 -13.75 -2.67
C PHE A 139 13.92 -15.02 -2.38
N VAL A 140 14.36 -15.86 -1.44
CA VAL A 140 13.58 -17.03 -1.01
C VAL A 140 12.26 -16.60 -0.36
N GLY A 141 12.29 -15.58 0.51
CA GLY A 141 11.08 -15.02 1.12
C GLY A 141 10.09 -14.48 0.09
N VAL A 142 10.56 -13.69 -0.88
CA VAL A 142 9.75 -13.17 -1.98
C VAL A 142 9.17 -14.30 -2.84
N LEU A 143 9.96 -15.32 -3.16
CA LEU A 143 9.49 -16.47 -3.94
C LEU A 143 8.33 -17.20 -3.22
N LEU A 144 8.49 -17.48 -1.92
CA LEU A 144 7.45 -18.13 -1.13
C LEU A 144 6.16 -17.30 -1.06
N ILE A 145 6.29 -15.99 -0.84
CA ILE A 145 5.13 -15.08 -0.83
C ILE A 145 4.46 -15.02 -2.21
N THR A 146 5.25 -15.03 -3.29
CA THR A 146 4.72 -15.05 -4.66
C THR A 146 3.88 -16.30 -4.90
N VAL A 147 4.40 -17.48 -4.52
CA VAL A 147 3.64 -18.73 -4.61
C VAL A 147 2.37 -18.65 -3.76
N ALA A 148 2.44 -18.09 -2.55
CA ALA A 148 1.27 -17.89 -1.70
C ALA A 148 0.20 -17.02 -2.38
N ILE A 149 0.56 -15.89 -2.98
CA ILE A 149 -0.37 -15.01 -3.70
C ILE A 149 -1.02 -15.74 -4.88
N ILE A 150 -0.27 -16.56 -5.62
CA ILE A 150 -0.81 -17.38 -6.71
C ILE A 150 -1.83 -18.41 -6.18
N LEU A 151 -1.53 -19.08 -5.07
CA LEU A 151 -2.48 -20.00 -4.43
C LEU A 151 -3.77 -19.29 -3.99
N ASN A 152 -3.66 -18.05 -3.49
CA ASN A 152 -4.83 -17.22 -3.17
C ASN A 152 -5.70 -16.95 -4.41
N GLY A 153 -5.07 -16.54 -5.52
CA GLY A 153 -5.76 -16.34 -6.79
C GLY A 153 -6.52 -17.60 -7.25
N PHE A 154 -5.90 -18.77 -7.10
CA PHE A 154 -6.55 -20.05 -7.37
C PHE A 154 -7.69 -20.37 -6.39
N ALA A 155 -7.56 -20.04 -5.10
CA ALA A 155 -8.63 -20.19 -4.13
C ALA A 155 -9.84 -19.36 -4.55
N TYR A 156 -9.66 -18.07 -4.86
CA TYR A 156 -10.73 -17.20 -5.38
C TYR A 156 -11.35 -17.75 -6.66
N LYS A 157 -10.54 -18.27 -7.59
CA LYS A 157 -11.05 -18.89 -8.83
C LYS A 157 -11.95 -20.10 -8.53
N LYS A 158 -11.61 -20.90 -7.52
CA LYS A 158 -12.41 -22.08 -7.12
C LYS A 158 -13.65 -21.71 -6.30
N ALA A 159 -13.61 -20.59 -5.60
CA ALA A 159 -14.73 -20.08 -4.78
C ALA A 159 -15.78 -19.32 -5.60
N GLN A 160 -15.42 -18.76 -6.75
CA GLN A 160 -16.36 -18.03 -7.60
C GLN A 160 -17.42 -18.96 -8.21
N THR A 161 -18.69 -18.73 -7.85
CA THR A 161 -19.87 -19.33 -8.47
C THR A 161 -20.40 -18.39 -9.55
N GLY A 162 -19.90 -18.56 -10.78
CA GLY A 162 -20.26 -17.74 -11.94
C GLY A 162 -19.03 -17.30 -12.71
N GLN A 163 -19.01 -17.54 -14.02
CA GLN A 163 -17.92 -17.11 -14.90
C GLN A 163 -18.04 -15.60 -15.16
N LYS A 164 -17.33 -14.75 -14.41
CA LYS A 164 -16.97 -13.43 -14.95
C LYS A 164 -15.96 -13.71 -16.06
N ASN A 165 -16.36 -13.47 -17.32
CA ASN A 165 -15.45 -13.66 -18.46
C ASN A 165 -14.22 -12.78 -18.26
N LEU A 166 -13.04 -13.40 -18.28
CA LEU A 166 -11.78 -12.69 -18.19
C LEU A 166 -11.67 -11.74 -19.38
N THR A 167 -11.57 -10.45 -19.11
CA THR A 167 -11.33 -9.47 -20.16
C THR A 167 -9.82 -9.32 -20.37
N THR A 168 -9.36 -9.45 -21.62
CA THR A 168 -7.96 -9.19 -21.98
C THR A 168 -7.51 -7.80 -21.50
N LYS A 169 -8.41 -6.81 -21.61
CA LYS A 169 -8.21 -5.47 -21.07
C LYS A 169 -7.94 -5.47 -19.57
N GLY A 170 -8.72 -6.20 -18.77
CA GLY A 170 -8.53 -6.30 -17.32
C GLY A 170 -7.17 -6.90 -16.95
N ILE A 171 -6.71 -7.93 -17.68
CA ILE A 171 -5.38 -8.55 -17.48
C ILE A 171 -4.26 -7.52 -17.72
N PHE A 172 -4.28 -6.81 -18.86
CA PHE A 172 -3.27 -5.80 -19.15
C PHE A 172 -3.27 -4.67 -18.12
N ILE A 173 -4.45 -4.22 -17.66
CA ILE A 173 -4.55 -3.21 -16.62
C ILE A 173 -4.01 -3.75 -15.29
N SER A 174 -4.24 -5.01 -14.92
CA SER A 174 -3.64 -5.62 -13.71
C SER A 174 -2.12 -5.58 -13.76
N ILE A 175 -1.53 -6.00 -14.88
CA ILE A 175 -0.08 -6.02 -15.06
C ILE A 175 0.48 -4.59 -15.00
N ALA A 176 -0.13 -3.66 -15.73
CA ALA A 176 0.28 -2.26 -15.70
C ALA A 176 0.19 -1.66 -14.29
N ALA A 177 -0.90 -1.92 -13.57
CA ALA A 177 -1.08 -1.47 -12.19
C ALA A 177 0.04 -2.01 -11.29
N GLY A 178 0.35 -3.31 -11.38
CA GLY A 178 1.40 -3.94 -10.58
C GLY A 178 2.79 -3.40 -10.88
N VAL A 179 3.14 -3.29 -12.17
CA VAL A 179 4.43 -2.73 -12.60
C VAL A 179 4.57 -1.28 -12.14
N ILE A 180 3.56 -0.42 -12.37
CA ILE A 180 3.61 0.98 -11.93
C ILE A 180 3.72 1.06 -10.40
N MET A 181 2.93 0.27 -9.67
CA MET A 181 2.95 0.24 -8.21
C MET A 181 4.32 -0.17 -7.65
N SER A 182 5.08 -1.02 -8.34
CA SER A 182 6.39 -1.44 -7.86
C SER A 182 7.40 -0.29 -7.67
N PHE A 183 7.20 0.84 -8.35
CA PHE A 183 8.14 1.97 -8.31
C PHE A 183 7.88 2.97 -7.19
N PHE A 184 6.64 3.10 -6.68
CA PHE A 184 6.27 4.24 -5.83
C PHE A 184 7.17 4.35 -4.59
N TYR A 185 7.42 3.20 -3.94
CA TYR A 185 8.17 3.14 -2.69
C TYR A 185 9.62 3.59 -2.89
N ARG A 186 10.23 3.23 -4.03
CA ARG A 186 11.60 3.58 -4.37
C ARG A 186 11.80 5.08 -4.49
N PHE A 187 10.82 5.79 -5.03
CA PHE A 187 10.86 7.25 -5.16
C PHE A 187 10.73 7.95 -3.81
N VAL A 188 9.88 7.44 -2.91
CA VAL A 188 9.80 7.94 -1.53
C VAL A 188 11.11 7.64 -0.78
N ALA A 189 11.59 6.40 -0.85
CA ALA A 189 12.86 5.98 -0.28
C ALA A 189 14.05 6.81 -0.78
N ALA A 190 14.09 7.15 -2.08
CA ALA A 190 15.14 7.99 -2.67
C ALA A 190 15.23 9.38 -2.06
N SER A 191 14.09 9.91 -1.62
CA SER A 191 13.98 11.27 -1.10
C SER A 191 14.55 11.41 0.32
N MET A 192 14.75 10.28 1.00
CA MET A 192 15.18 10.20 2.38
C MET A 192 16.63 9.76 2.52
N ASP A 193 17.23 10.04 3.67
CA ASP A 193 18.49 9.44 4.08
C ASP A 193 18.23 8.15 4.87
N LEU A 194 18.23 7.00 4.18
CA LEU A 194 18.01 5.69 4.80
C LEU A 194 19.16 5.22 5.71
N SER A 195 20.28 5.94 5.75
CA SER A 195 21.45 5.54 6.54
C SER A 195 21.40 6.08 7.97
N ASN A 196 20.83 7.26 8.17
CA ASN A 196 20.78 7.92 9.46
C ASN A 196 19.60 8.90 9.56
N PHE A 197 18.53 8.53 10.27
CA PHE A 197 17.43 9.46 10.51
C PHE A 197 17.72 10.44 11.66
N ALA A 198 18.65 10.13 12.56
CA ALA A 198 19.00 11.01 13.69
C ALA A 198 19.78 12.25 13.23
N LEU A 199 20.62 12.09 12.20
CA LEU A 199 21.34 13.17 11.53
C LEU A 199 21.22 12.99 10.01
N PRO A 200 20.04 13.26 9.41
CA PRO A 200 19.85 13.04 7.99
C PRO A 200 20.73 13.97 7.16
N GLU A 201 21.19 13.50 6.02
CA GLU A 201 21.94 14.31 5.05
C GLU A 201 21.20 15.61 4.71
N VAL A 202 21.97 16.68 4.42
CA VAL A 202 21.44 17.96 3.96
C VAL A 202 20.74 17.75 2.60
N GLY A 203 19.60 18.43 2.41
CA GLY A 203 18.78 18.30 1.21
C GLY A 203 17.84 17.09 1.22
N LYS A 204 18.11 16.05 2.02
CA LYS A 204 17.23 14.87 2.18
C LYS A 204 16.06 15.13 3.13
N LEU A 205 14.97 14.40 2.90
CA LEU A 205 13.77 14.41 3.73
C LEU A 205 13.88 13.41 4.88
N THR A 206 13.27 13.75 6.01
CA THR A 206 12.90 12.78 7.05
C THR A 206 11.71 11.93 6.59
N PRO A 207 11.47 10.74 7.19
CA PRO A 207 10.31 9.91 6.86
C PRO A 207 8.96 10.60 7.00
N TYR A 208 8.83 11.55 7.94
CA TYR A 208 7.59 12.28 8.16
C TYR A 208 7.32 13.29 7.05
N THR A 209 8.32 14.08 6.68
CA THR A 209 8.20 15.04 5.56
C THR A 209 8.02 14.31 4.24
N ALA A 210 8.73 13.20 4.01
CA ALA A 210 8.58 12.39 2.80
C ALA A 210 7.16 11.83 2.64
N VAL A 211 6.55 11.33 3.72
CA VAL A 211 5.16 10.84 3.70
C VAL A 211 4.16 11.97 3.48
N PHE A 212 4.38 13.15 4.05
CA PHE A 212 3.56 14.33 3.77
C PHE A 212 3.62 14.75 2.29
N VAL A 213 4.83 14.84 1.72
CA VAL A 213 5.01 15.21 0.30
C VAL A 213 4.44 14.12 -0.63
N PHE A 214 4.61 12.85 -0.28
CA PHE A 214 3.93 11.73 -0.93
C PHE A 214 2.40 11.90 -0.89
N ALA A 215 1.82 12.23 0.27
CA ALA A 215 0.39 12.43 0.44
C ALA A 215 -0.15 13.59 -0.41
N LEU A 216 0.62 14.68 -0.53
CA LEU A 216 0.32 15.76 -1.49
C LEU A 216 0.34 15.26 -2.93
N GLY A 217 1.28 14.39 -3.30
CA GLY A 217 1.33 13.72 -4.60
C GLY A 217 0.06 12.92 -4.89
N VAL A 218 -0.39 12.13 -3.92
CA VAL A 218 -1.65 11.39 -4.03
C VAL A 218 -2.82 12.36 -4.18
N PHE A 219 -2.93 13.36 -3.31
CA PHE A 219 -4.03 14.33 -3.30
C PHE A 219 -4.15 15.14 -4.59
N LEU A 220 -3.06 15.76 -5.05
CA LEU A 220 -3.07 16.61 -6.22
C LEU A 220 -3.28 15.83 -7.52
N SER A 221 -2.67 14.65 -7.65
CA SER A 221 -2.92 13.79 -8.81
C SER A 221 -4.36 13.25 -8.84
N ASN A 222 -5.02 13.14 -7.69
CA ASN A 222 -6.40 12.66 -7.61
C ASN A 222 -7.40 13.57 -8.33
N PHE A 223 -7.15 14.89 -8.37
CA PHE A 223 -7.96 15.83 -9.15
C PHE A 223 -7.98 15.48 -10.63
N ILE A 224 -6.91 14.89 -11.16
CA ILE A 224 -6.83 14.43 -12.54
C ILE A 224 -7.40 13.02 -12.64
N PHE A 225 -6.79 12.05 -11.94
CA PHE A 225 -7.09 10.63 -12.12
C PHE A 225 -8.52 10.28 -11.73
N ASN A 226 -8.96 10.68 -10.54
CA ASN A 226 -10.30 10.34 -10.09
C ASN A 226 -11.37 11.09 -10.88
N THR A 227 -11.09 12.31 -11.35
CA THR A 227 -12.01 13.03 -12.24
C THR A 227 -12.19 12.31 -13.58
N VAL A 228 -11.13 11.72 -14.13
CA VAL A 228 -11.23 10.87 -15.33
C VAL A 228 -12.09 9.63 -15.04
N VAL A 229 -11.86 8.96 -13.91
CA VAL A 229 -12.65 7.78 -13.50
C VAL A 229 -14.12 8.15 -13.24
N MET A 230 -14.41 9.30 -12.67
CA MET A 230 -15.78 9.79 -12.47
C MET A 230 -16.51 10.05 -13.79
N LYS A 231 -15.80 10.54 -14.82
CA LYS A 231 -16.35 10.75 -16.17
C LYS A 231 -16.48 9.45 -16.97
N HIS A 232 -15.54 8.52 -16.78
CA HIS A 232 -15.47 7.25 -17.48
C HIS A 232 -15.30 6.08 -16.50
N PRO A 233 -16.33 5.80 -15.68
CA PRO A 233 -16.21 4.79 -14.64
C PRO A 233 -16.16 3.40 -15.26
N VAL A 234 -15.45 2.51 -14.58
CA VAL A 234 -15.26 1.12 -15.02
C VAL A 234 -16.57 0.33 -14.92
N GLU A 235 -17.38 0.65 -13.91
CA GLU A 235 -18.71 0.11 -13.71
C GLU A 235 -19.70 1.24 -13.38
N GLY A 236 -20.91 1.17 -13.93
CA GLY A 236 -21.98 2.15 -13.69
C GLY A 236 -21.93 3.38 -14.61
N LYS A 237 -22.80 4.36 -14.33
CA LYS A 237 -22.91 5.60 -15.10
C LYS A 237 -21.91 6.65 -14.60
N PRO A 238 -21.48 7.62 -15.44
CA PRO A 238 -20.68 8.74 -15.00
C PRO A 238 -21.31 9.48 -13.81
N VAL A 239 -20.46 10.02 -12.93
CA VAL A 239 -20.86 10.75 -11.73
C VAL A 239 -20.32 12.17 -11.71
N SER A 240 -21.02 13.04 -10.99
CA SER A 240 -20.61 14.43 -10.81
C SER A 240 -20.08 14.68 -9.40
N MET A 241 -19.19 15.67 -9.26
CA MET A 241 -18.76 16.11 -7.92
C MET A 241 -19.89 16.68 -7.07
N LYS A 242 -21.02 17.08 -7.66
CA LYS A 242 -22.19 17.51 -6.88
C LYS A 242 -22.76 16.37 -6.04
N ASP A 243 -22.63 15.13 -6.50
CA ASP A 243 -23.14 13.96 -5.81
C ASP A 243 -22.25 13.56 -4.62
N TYR A 244 -20.95 13.91 -4.66
CA TYR A 244 -20.04 13.74 -3.53
C TYR A 244 -20.53 14.50 -2.29
N PHE A 245 -21.03 15.72 -2.45
CA PHE A 245 -21.51 16.55 -1.33
C PHE A 245 -22.89 16.13 -0.79
N LYS A 246 -23.53 15.12 -1.38
CA LYS A 246 -24.79 14.54 -0.86
C LYS A 246 -24.54 13.44 0.18
N GLY A 247 -23.28 13.08 0.42
CA GLY A 247 -22.89 12.06 1.39
C GLY A 247 -23.20 12.48 2.83
N THR A 248 -23.44 11.49 3.69
CA THR A 248 -23.57 11.75 5.13
C THR A 248 -22.19 11.84 5.77
N MET A 249 -22.07 12.57 6.89
CA MET A 249 -20.81 12.65 7.65
C MET A 249 -20.26 11.26 8.00
N THR A 250 -21.12 10.34 8.43
CA THR A 250 -20.73 8.95 8.74
C THR A 250 -20.10 8.26 7.54
N THR A 251 -20.65 8.46 6.34
CA THR A 251 -20.11 7.90 5.10
C THR A 251 -18.71 8.43 4.80
N HIS A 252 -18.53 9.76 4.86
CA HIS A 252 -17.23 10.39 4.65
C HIS A 252 -16.20 9.95 5.69
N MET A 253 -16.60 9.85 6.97
CA MET A 253 -15.72 9.39 8.04
C MET A 253 -15.19 7.97 7.83
N VAL A 254 -15.98 7.07 7.26
CA VAL A 254 -15.52 5.71 6.92
C VAL A 254 -14.43 5.75 5.83
N GLY A 255 -14.60 6.61 4.81
CA GLY A 255 -13.59 6.79 3.78
C GLY A 255 -12.31 7.43 4.30
N ILE A 256 -12.44 8.51 5.09
CA ILE A 256 -11.33 9.19 5.77
C ILE A 256 -10.57 8.19 6.66
N LEU A 257 -11.28 7.36 7.43
CA LEU A 257 -10.66 6.32 8.25
C LEU A 257 -9.83 5.34 7.40
N GLY A 258 -10.31 4.96 6.22
CA GLY A 258 -9.53 4.14 5.28
C GLY A 258 -8.20 4.78 4.90
N GLY A 259 -8.24 6.07 4.57
CA GLY A 259 -7.05 6.88 4.26
C GLY A 259 -6.07 6.97 5.42
N VAL A 260 -6.59 7.26 6.62
CA VAL A 260 -5.81 7.33 7.86
C VAL A 260 -5.13 5.99 8.13
N VAL A 261 -5.89 4.88 8.11
CA VAL A 261 -5.35 3.54 8.36
C VAL A 261 -4.23 3.20 7.39
N TRP A 262 -4.41 3.49 6.10
CA TRP A 262 -3.36 3.25 5.10
C TRP A 262 -2.13 4.12 5.35
N CYS A 263 -2.32 5.40 5.65
CA CYS A 263 -1.23 6.35 5.88
C CYS A 263 -0.44 6.03 7.16
N VAL A 264 -1.09 5.54 8.22
CA VAL A 264 -0.42 5.01 9.42
C VAL A 264 0.57 3.92 9.02
N GLY A 265 0.12 2.95 8.22
CA GLY A 265 1.00 1.89 7.71
C GLY A 265 2.14 2.44 6.88
N GLN A 266 1.87 3.40 5.99
CA GLN A 266 2.90 4.02 5.18
C GLN A 266 3.96 4.76 6.01
N SER A 267 3.54 5.51 7.03
CA SER A 267 4.44 6.19 7.98
C SER A 267 5.33 5.18 8.70
N PHE A 268 4.75 4.11 9.23
CA PHE A 268 5.51 3.10 9.98
C PHE A 268 6.49 2.34 9.08
N SER A 269 6.09 2.06 7.83
CA SER A 269 7.00 1.46 6.84
C SER A 269 8.21 2.35 6.56
N MET A 270 8.00 3.67 6.39
CA MET A 270 9.10 4.61 6.13
C MET A 270 10.01 4.76 7.35
N ILE A 271 9.44 4.83 8.56
CA ILE A 271 10.23 4.87 9.80
C ILE A 271 11.05 3.58 9.97
N ALA A 272 10.46 2.42 9.66
CA ALA A 272 11.15 1.13 9.76
C ALA A 272 12.31 0.99 8.75
N SER A 273 12.24 1.69 7.61
CA SER A 273 13.14 1.49 6.48
C SER A 273 14.60 1.85 6.75
N GLU A 274 14.90 2.71 7.74
CA GLU A 274 16.29 2.98 8.16
C GLU A 274 16.92 1.71 8.76
N LYS A 275 16.25 1.08 9.74
CA LYS A 275 16.82 -0.07 10.45
C LYS A 275 16.61 -1.38 9.70
N ALA A 276 15.44 -1.60 9.11
CA ALA A 276 15.15 -2.83 8.37
C ALA A 276 15.61 -2.78 6.90
N GLY A 277 15.76 -1.60 6.31
CA GLY A 277 16.00 -1.44 4.88
C GLY A 277 14.71 -1.37 4.07
N ALA A 278 14.73 -0.57 2.99
CA ALA A 278 13.56 -0.32 2.16
C ALA A 278 12.94 -1.60 1.56
N ALA A 279 13.77 -2.55 1.14
CA ALA A 279 13.32 -3.81 0.55
C ALA A 279 12.56 -4.68 1.56
N ILE A 280 13.09 -4.83 2.77
CA ILE A 280 12.48 -5.62 3.84
C ILE A 280 11.23 -4.91 4.36
N SER A 281 11.26 -3.60 4.59
CA SER A 281 10.10 -2.82 5.03
C SER A 281 8.95 -2.85 4.02
N TYR A 282 9.25 -2.73 2.73
CA TYR A 282 8.24 -2.88 1.68
C TYR A 282 7.73 -4.32 1.59
N GLY A 283 8.61 -5.31 1.55
CA GLY A 283 8.26 -6.72 1.42
C GLY A 283 7.39 -7.23 2.58
N LEU A 284 7.75 -6.89 3.82
CA LEU A 284 6.94 -7.20 5.00
C LEU A 284 5.61 -6.44 4.99
N GLY A 285 5.63 -5.15 4.60
CA GLY A 285 4.41 -4.36 4.44
C GLY A 285 3.43 -4.97 3.43
N GLN A 286 3.94 -5.56 2.34
CA GLN A 286 3.13 -6.29 1.35
C GLN A 286 2.52 -7.58 1.89
N GLY A 287 2.91 -8.02 3.10
CA GLY A 287 2.13 -8.98 3.87
C GLY A 287 0.68 -8.55 4.13
N ALA A 288 0.34 -7.30 3.81
CA ALA A 288 -1.03 -6.81 3.66
C ALA A 288 -1.95 -7.76 2.90
N THR A 289 -1.46 -8.50 1.90
CA THR A 289 -2.27 -9.49 1.17
C THR A 289 -2.76 -10.63 2.07
N LEU A 290 -1.95 -11.05 3.05
CA LEU A 290 -2.32 -12.06 4.03
C LEU A 290 -3.41 -11.55 4.96
N VAL A 291 -3.24 -10.34 5.48
CA VAL A 291 -4.22 -9.68 6.35
C VAL A 291 -5.53 -9.46 5.62
N SER A 292 -5.49 -9.00 4.37
CA SER A 292 -6.68 -8.83 3.53
C SER A 292 -7.41 -10.16 3.31
N ALA A 293 -6.68 -11.24 3.04
CA ALA A 293 -7.25 -12.58 2.91
C ALA A 293 -7.91 -13.05 4.22
N LEU A 294 -7.30 -12.77 5.39
CA LEU A 294 -7.89 -13.09 6.69
C LEU A 294 -9.22 -12.35 6.92
N TRP A 295 -9.29 -11.06 6.58
CA TRP A 295 -10.55 -10.31 6.63
C TRP A 295 -11.60 -10.95 5.71
N GLY A 296 -11.21 -11.31 4.48
CA GLY A 296 -12.07 -11.99 3.52
C GLY A 296 -12.64 -13.31 4.05
N ILE A 297 -11.80 -14.14 4.66
CA ILE A 297 -12.18 -15.47 5.17
C ILE A 297 -12.99 -15.37 6.46
N LEU A 298 -12.51 -14.64 7.47
CA LEU A 298 -13.03 -14.68 8.84
C LEU A 298 -14.23 -13.75 9.04
N ILE A 299 -14.15 -12.54 8.50
CA ILE A 299 -15.13 -11.47 8.78
C ILE A 299 -16.15 -11.39 7.66
N TRP A 300 -15.69 -11.31 6.41
CA TRP A 300 -16.57 -11.22 5.26
C TRP A 300 -17.11 -12.56 4.78
N ARG A 301 -16.52 -13.67 5.24
CA ARG A 301 -16.93 -15.03 4.91
C ARG A 301 -17.05 -15.26 3.40
N GLU A 302 -16.11 -14.71 2.62
CA GLU A 302 -16.13 -14.74 1.15
C GLU A 302 -16.08 -16.16 0.57
N PHE A 303 -15.55 -17.11 1.35
CA PHE A 303 -15.44 -18.52 0.98
C PHE A 303 -16.58 -19.39 1.54
N LYS A 304 -17.64 -18.78 2.10
CA LYS A 304 -18.80 -19.53 2.60
C LYS A 304 -19.48 -20.26 1.44
N GLY A 305 -19.47 -21.60 1.50
CA GLY A 305 -20.02 -22.45 0.44
C GLY A 305 -19.03 -22.79 -0.68
N ALA A 306 -17.78 -22.34 -0.59
CA ALA A 306 -16.75 -22.70 -1.55
C ALA A 306 -16.34 -24.19 -1.41
N PRO A 307 -15.84 -24.83 -2.48
CA PRO A 307 -15.33 -26.20 -2.43
C PRO A 307 -14.19 -26.36 -1.42
N LYS A 308 -14.05 -27.57 -0.83
CA LYS A 308 -12.98 -27.90 0.14
C LYS A 308 -11.57 -27.54 -0.36
N VAL A 309 -11.34 -27.68 -1.66
CA VAL A 309 -10.07 -27.32 -2.32
C VAL A 309 -9.71 -25.85 -2.11
N SER A 310 -10.69 -24.94 -2.10
CA SER A 310 -10.44 -23.51 -1.86
C SER A 310 -9.88 -23.27 -0.45
N ASN A 311 -10.37 -24.00 0.55
CA ASN A 311 -9.88 -23.89 1.92
C ASN A 311 -8.46 -24.46 2.04
N GLN A 312 -8.16 -25.57 1.37
CA GLN A 312 -6.82 -26.15 1.34
C GLN A 312 -5.81 -25.19 0.69
N LEU A 313 -6.17 -24.55 -0.42
CA LEU A 313 -5.33 -23.53 -1.07
C LEU A 313 -5.06 -22.32 -0.16
N ASN A 314 -6.09 -21.84 0.55
CA ASN A 314 -5.92 -20.76 1.53
C ASN A 314 -4.98 -21.17 2.67
N ILE A 315 -5.13 -22.37 3.24
CA ILE A 315 -4.23 -22.87 4.30
C ILE A 315 -2.79 -22.96 3.80
N ALA A 316 -2.58 -23.51 2.60
CA ALA A 316 -1.25 -23.60 2.01
C ALA A 316 -0.64 -22.21 1.75
N MET A 317 -1.44 -21.26 1.26
CA MET A 317 -1.05 -19.86 1.16
C MET A 317 -0.59 -19.33 2.53
N PHE A 318 -1.37 -19.52 3.61
CA PHE A 318 -1.01 -19.04 4.96
C PHE A 318 0.37 -19.52 5.41
N PHE A 319 0.64 -20.82 5.27
CA PHE A 319 1.93 -21.38 5.67
C PHE A 319 3.09 -20.81 4.87
N LEU A 320 2.96 -20.76 3.54
CA LEU A 320 4.00 -20.18 2.68
C LEU A 320 4.23 -18.69 2.98
N PHE A 321 3.18 -17.96 3.30
CA PHE A 321 3.27 -16.55 3.64
C PHE A 321 4.04 -16.33 4.95
N ILE A 322 3.70 -17.09 6.01
CA ILE A 322 4.38 -17.00 7.31
C ILE A 322 5.85 -17.37 7.17
N ILE A 323 6.17 -18.44 6.45
CA ILE A 323 7.56 -18.83 6.20
C ILE A 323 8.27 -17.73 5.42
N GLY A 324 7.67 -17.23 4.34
CA GLY A 324 8.25 -16.16 3.53
C GLY A 324 8.52 -14.86 4.32
N LEU A 325 7.59 -14.45 5.19
CA LEU A 325 7.80 -13.33 6.11
C LEU A 325 8.93 -13.62 7.11
N GLY A 326 9.02 -14.84 7.63
CA GLY A 326 10.13 -15.27 8.48
C GLY A 326 11.49 -15.14 7.79
N PHE A 327 11.57 -15.51 6.52
CA PHE A 327 12.78 -15.30 5.70
C PHE A 327 13.12 -13.81 5.53
N LEU A 328 12.12 -12.95 5.26
CA LEU A 328 12.36 -11.50 5.17
C LEU A 328 12.83 -10.89 6.50
N ILE A 329 12.28 -11.34 7.63
CA ILE A 329 12.72 -10.91 8.98
C ILE A 329 14.15 -11.37 9.25
N TYR A 330 14.47 -12.63 8.91
CA TYR A 330 15.82 -13.16 9.11
C TYR A 330 16.85 -12.46 8.22
N ALA A 331 16.46 -12.01 7.04
CA ALA A 331 17.37 -11.35 6.11
C ALA A 331 17.99 -10.05 6.66
N GLY A 332 17.28 -9.30 7.51
CA GLY A 332 17.80 -8.07 8.11
C GLY A 332 18.29 -8.22 9.55
N ALA A 333 18.21 -9.44 10.10
CA ALA A 333 18.65 -9.77 11.45
C ALA A 333 20.18 -9.93 11.55
#